data_AF-A0A433P906-F1
#
_entry.id   AF-A0A433P906-F1
#
_cell.length_a   1.000
_cell.length_b   1.000
_cell.length_c   1.000
_cell.angle_alpha   90.00
_cell.angle_beta   90.00
_cell.angle_gamma   90.00
#
_symmetry.space_group_name_H-M   'P 1'
#
loop_
_entity.id
_entity.type
_entity.pdbx_description
1 polymer ?
#
loop_
_entity_poly.entity_id
_entity_poly.type
_entity_poly.pdbx_seq_one_letter_code
_entity_poly.pdbx_strand_id
1 'polypeptide(L)'
;MDKSHVLAVNRFTDVERYNQVPDNHTAPPEEEFVEKEHLKSWLTDPQSRDQWVMYRADDVSIFWNRKTEAPEHVYSRTNWTETYVQWSPLGTYLTTFHRQGIVIWGGPSWNKINRFVHPGVKLIDFSPNERYLVTWSNEPISLAKIPDGTPSPFADDDEGNQVAIWDVHSGLLLRSFSVVQSGESKITWPMFKWSPSDKFFARVTPGQQISVYEAPDMGLVGKKSYKVEGVIDFEWSPARPDKEEKKGAQKEEVLSYWTPEIGNQPARVTLLAIPSKEIVRTKNLFNVNEVGRLWVANSCFSIVTIFSVPCVFSRIPPPYIYILIDPRRGSLQCKLHWQSQGAFLAVKVDRHTKTKKSTVTNLEIFRIREKEIPVETVEIKDPIIAFAWEPAGERFAVITTADTPGQSVAGAVPGAGAPPPTTTRTNITFYYLDKSKTVISF
;
A
#
# COMPACT_ATOMS: atom_id res chain seq x y z
N MET A 1 26.51 -23.44 54.52
CA MET A 1 27.64 -22.69 53.95
C MET A 1 28.13 -21.72 55.01
N ASP A 2 29.42 -21.74 55.29
CA ASP A 2 30.09 -20.70 56.07
C ASP A 2 30.49 -19.53 55.13
N LYS A 3 31.11 -18.48 55.67
CA LYS A 3 31.60 -17.33 54.89
C LYS A 3 32.78 -17.66 53.96
N SER A 4 33.36 -18.84 54.07
CA SER A 4 34.55 -19.26 53.33
C SER A 4 34.25 -20.17 52.15
N HIS A 5 33.07 -20.79 52.08
CA HIS A 5 32.75 -21.77 51.04
C HIS A 5 31.53 -21.35 50.21
N VAL A 6 31.79 -21.07 48.93
CA VAL A 6 30.77 -20.86 47.90
C VAL A 6 30.62 -22.16 47.10
N LEU A 7 29.42 -22.74 47.08
CA LEU A 7 29.12 -23.85 46.17
C LEU A 7 28.70 -23.28 44.82
N ALA A 8 29.40 -23.70 43.77
CA ALA A 8 28.98 -23.50 42.39
C ALA A 8 28.50 -24.85 41.84
N VAL A 9 27.34 -24.84 41.19
CA VAL A 9 26.77 -26.03 40.53
C VAL A 9 26.79 -25.75 39.04
N ASN A 10 27.49 -26.59 38.28
CA ASN A 10 27.50 -26.55 36.82
C ASN A 10 26.80 -27.79 36.27
N ARG A 11 26.15 -27.65 35.11
CA ARG A 11 25.56 -28.81 34.43
C ARG A 11 26.69 -29.60 33.78
N PHE A 12 26.52 -30.92 33.70
CA PHE A 12 27.51 -31.79 33.07
C PHE A 12 27.77 -31.44 31.60
N THR A 13 26.75 -30.91 30.91
CA THR A 13 26.83 -30.35 29.54
C THR A 13 27.79 -29.18 29.41
N ASP A 14 27.97 -28.39 30.48
CA ASP A 14 28.84 -27.21 30.45
C ASP A 14 30.31 -27.62 30.48
N VAL A 15 30.64 -28.76 31.13
CA VAL A 15 32.01 -29.28 31.17
C VAL A 15 32.51 -29.64 29.79
N GLU A 16 31.69 -30.32 28.97
CA GLU A 16 32.04 -30.65 27.59
C GLU A 16 32.19 -29.39 26.73
N ARG A 17 31.32 -28.40 26.94
CA ARG A 17 31.39 -27.10 26.25
C ARG A 17 32.68 -26.36 26.57
N TYR A 18 33.07 -26.26 27.83
CA TYR A 18 34.30 -25.58 28.23
C TYR A 18 35.56 -26.31 27.76
N ASN A 19 35.53 -27.64 27.67
CA ASN A 19 36.64 -28.44 27.13
C ASN A 19 36.86 -28.23 25.63
N GLN A 20 35.86 -27.71 24.90
CA GLN A 20 35.93 -27.40 23.47
C GLN A 20 36.26 -25.93 23.18
N VAL A 21 36.30 -25.06 24.20
CA VAL A 21 36.69 -23.65 24.01
C VAL A 21 38.21 -23.59 23.83
N PRO A 22 38.73 -23.04 22.71
CA PRO A 22 40.16 -22.88 22.54
C PRO A 22 40.73 -21.90 23.57
N ASP A 23 41.88 -22.22 24.18
CA ASP A 23 42.55 -21.35 25.16
C ASP A 23 43.06 -20.02 24.58
N ASN A 24 43.14 -19.92 23.24
CA ASN A 24 43.67 -18.76 22.56
C ASN A 24 42.55 -17.96 21.86
N HIS A 25 42.25 -16.76 22.37
CA HIS A 25 41.27 -15.86 21.76
C HIS A 25 41.84 -15.21 20.50
N THR A 26 41.42 -15.70 19.33
CA THR A 26 41.63 -14.98 18.07
C THR A 26 40.56 -13.90 17.93
N ALA A 27 40.95 -12.63 17.99
CA ALA A 27 40.05 -11.54 17.66
C ALA A 27 39.51 -11.78 16.24
N PRO A 28 38.20 -11.56 15.99
CA PRO A 28 37.66 -11.60 14.64
C PRO A 28 38.50 -10.66 13.76
N PRO A 29 38.83 -11.06 12.52
CA PRO A 29 39.46 -10.14 11.59
C PRO A 29 38.56 -8.91 11.45
N GLU A 30 39.14 -7.72 11.54
CA GLU A 30 38.42 -6.49 11.22
C GLU A 30 37.92 -6.61 9.77
N GLU A 31 36.60 -6.56 9.58
CA GLU A 31 36.02 -6.60 8.26
C GLU A 31 36.50 -5.38 7.47
N GLU A 32 37.14 -5.61 6.32
CA GLU A 32 37.56 -4.52 5.44
C GLU A 32 36.33 -3.69 5.05
N PHE A 33 36.46 -2.37 5.15
CA PHE A 33 35.39 -1.46 4.76
C PHE A 33 35.14 -1.56 3.26
N VAL A 34 34.05 -2.23 2.88
CA VAL A 34 33.56 -2.23 1.49
C VAL A 34 32.70 -0.98 1.29
N GLU A 35 33.16 -0.08 0.43
CA GLU A 35 32.37 1.07 0.01
C GLU A 35 31.02 0.60 -0.56
N LYS A 36 29.93 1.07 0.05
CA LYS A 36 28.58 0.75 -0.43
C LYS A 36 28.32 1.51 -1.72
N GLU A 37 27.91 0.79 -2.77
CA GLU A 37 27.50 1.41 -4.01
C GLU A 37 26.33 2.37 -3.82
N HIS A 38 26.26 3.40 -4.65
CA HIS A 38 25.20 4.38 -4.59
C HIS A 38 23.88 3.78 -5.11
N LEU A 39 22.94 3.55 -4.20
CA LEU A 39 21.66 2.89 -4.50
C LEU A 39 20.76 3.65 -5.47
N LYS A 40 20.98 4.97 -5.63
CA LYS A 40 20.19 5.83 -6.52
C LYS A 40 20.95 6.27 -7.77
N SER A 41 21.93 5.47 -8.21
CA SER A 41 22.77 5.79 -9.37
C SER A 41 21.98 5.99 -10.66
N TRP A 42 20.81 5.34 -10.84
CA TRP A 42 20.00 5.57 -12.05
C TRP A 42 19.46 7.00 -12.16
N LEU A 43 19.35 7.75 -11.05
CA LEU A 43 18.89 9.15 -11.10
C LEU A 43 19.90 10.07 -11.80
N THR A 44 21.16 9.65 -11.92
CA THR A 44 22.18 10.40 -12.65
C THR A 44 22.18 10.11 -14.15
N ASP A 45 21.26 9.27 -14.66
CA ASP A 45 21.15 9.01 -16.09
C ASP A 45 20.83 10.32 -16.85
N PRO A 46 21.70 10.78 -17.77
CA PRO A 46 21.53 12.06 -18.44
C PRO A 46 20.31 12.08 -19.37
N GLN A 47 19.78 10.92 -19.74
CA GLN A 47 18.61 10.79 -20.60
C GLN A 47 17.30 10.68 -19.80
N SER A 48 17.37 10.63 -18.46
CA SER A 48 16.22 10.47 -17.56
C SER A 48 15.28 9.34 -17.99
N ARG A 49 15.86 8.21 -18.37
CA ARG A 49 15.11 7.03 -18.84
C ARG A 49 14.53 6.26 -17.66
N ASP A 50 13.42 5.57 -17.90
CA ASP A 50 12.86 4.63 -16.92
C ASP A 50 13.51 3.24 -17.08
N GLN A 51 13.83 2.62 -15.95
CA GLN A 51 14.14 1.19 -15.91
C GLN A 51 12.86 0.38 -15.75
N TRP A 52 12.80 -0.78 -16.40
CA TRP A 52 11.72 -1.74 -16.22
C TRP A 52 12.26 -3.16 -16.13
N VAL A 53 11.52 -4.02 -15.45
CA VAL A 53 11.88 -5.42 -15.24
C VAL A 53 11.00 -6.32 -16.10
N MET A 54 11.62 -7.32 -16.71
CA MET A 54 10.96 -8.39 -17.45
C MET A 54 11.20 -9.70 -16.72
N TYR A 55 10.13 -10.41 -16.38
CA TYR A 55 10.21 -11.79 -15.91
C TYR A 55 9.62 -12.71 -16.97
N ARG A 56 10.45 -13.57 -17.56
CA ARG A 56 10.07 -14.49 -18.63
C ARG A 56 10.59 -15.87 -18.33
N ALA A 57 9.67 -16.83 -18.20
CA ALA A 57 9.99 -18.20 -17.77
C ALA A 57 10.79 -18.14 -16.46
N ASP A 58 12.08 -18.43 -16.50
CA ASP A 58 12.96 -18.45 -15.33
C ASP A 58 13.93 -17.26 -15.31
N ASP A 59 13.93 -16.41 -16.34
CA ASP A 59 14.86 -15.30 -16.48
C ASP A 59 14.22 -13.99 -16.02
N VAL A 60 14.89 -13.31 -15.09
CA VAL A 60 14.59 -11.94 -14.69
C VAL A 60 15.64 -11.02 -15.31
N SER A 61 15.19 -10.08 -16.13
CA SER A 61 16.05 -9.14 -16.86
C SER A 61 15.58 -7.70 -16.66
N ILE A 62 16.51 -6.78 -16.49
CA ILE A 62 16.26 -5.35 -16.26
C ILE A 62 16.77 -4.58 -17.47
N PHE A 63 15.95 -3.65 -17.95
CA PHE A 63 16.25 -2.87 -19.14
C PHE A 63 15.99 -1.39 -18.93
N TRP A 64 16.77 -0.56 -19.62
CA TRP A 64 16.46 0.85 -19.84
C TRP A 64 15.48 1.00 -20.98
N ASN A 65 14.49 1.87 -20.79
CA ASN A 65 13.57 2.26 -21.85
C ASN A 65 14.29 3.13 -22.90
N ARG A 66 14.32 2.64 -24.13
CA ARG A 66 14.75 3.41 -25.30
C ARG A 66 13.56 3.59 -26.24
N LYS A 67 12.79 4.67 -26.05
CA LYS A 67 11.55 5.02 -26.76
C LYS A 67 11.27 4.29 -28.08
N THR A 68 12.14 4.47 -29.08
CA THR A 68 12.00 3.90 -30.43
C THR A 68 13.00 2.79 -30.76
N GLU A 69 14.02 2.59 -29.93
CA GLU A 69 15.07 1.60 -30.16
C GLU A 69 14.82 0.34 -29.33
N ALA A 70 15.62 -0.71 -29.59
CA ALA A 70 15.61 -1.87 -28.72
C ALA A 70 16.01 -1.44 -27.29
N PRO A 71 15.32 -1.99 -26.26
CA PRO A 71 15.62 -1.68 -24.87
C PRO A 71 17.06 -2.10 -24.54
N GLU A 72 17.76 -1.25 -23.80
CA GLU A 72 19.14 -1.52 -23.40
C GLU A 72 19.17 -2.41 -22.18
N HIS A 73 19.83 -3.56 -22.31
CA HIS A 73 19.97 -4.53 -21.23
C HIS A 73 20.92 -4.00 -20.15
N VAL A 74 20.51 -4.10 -18.89
CA VAL A 74 21.31 -3.70 -17.72
C VAL A 74 21.86 -4.93 -17.01
N TYR A 75 20.97 -5.85 -16.65
CA TYR A 75 21.31 -7.01 -15.86
C TYR A 75 20.29 -8.12 -16.11
N SER A 76 20.75 -9.37 -16.15
CA SER A 76 19.87 -10.53 -16.22
C SER A 76 20.42 -11.67 -15.38
N ARG A 77 19.51 -12.39 -14.72
CA ARG A 77 19.83 -13.56 -13.94
C ARG A 77 18.73 -14.60 -14.04
N THR A 78 19.13 -15.83 -14.34
CA THR A 78 18.25 -17.01 -14.36
C THR A 78 17.98 -17.47 -12.93
N ASN A 79 16.74 -17.89 -12.65
CA ASN A 79 16.26 -18.34 -11.34
C ASN A 79 16.50 -17.30 -10.22
N TRP A 80 16.34 -16.01 -10.53
CA TRP A 80 16.55 -14.95 -9.54
C TRP A 80 15.41 -14.87 -8.51
N THR A 81 14.20 -15.23 -8.90
CA THR A 81 13.01 -15.31 -8.03
C THR A 81 12.26 -16.61 -8.30
N GLU A 82 11.52 -17.10 -7.31
CA GLU A 82 10.66 -18.29 -7.47
C GLU A 82 9.24 -17.95 -7.90
N THR A 83 8.74 -16.75 -7.57
CA THR A 83 7.33 -16.38 -7.80
C THR A 83 7.18 -15.14 -8.68
N TYR A 84 7.48 -13.97 -8.16
CA TYR A 84 7.41 -12.70 -8.89
C TYR A 84 8.52 -11.75 -8.40
N VAL A 85 8.61 -10.58 -9.02
CA VAL A 85 9.51 -9.50 -8.60
C VAL A 85 8.71 -8.24 -8.34
N GLN A 86 9.15 -7.43 -7.39
CA GLN A 86 8.48 -6.17 -7.06
C GLN A 86 9.50 -5.07 -6.75
N TRP A 87 9.34 -3.94 -7.42
CA TRP A 87 10.08 -2.72 -7.12
C TRP A 87 9.53 -2.07 -5.84
N SER A 88 10.42 -1.46 -5.07
CA SER A 88 10.04 -0.59 -3.97
C SER A 88 9.44 0.74 -4.49
N PRO A 89 8.65 1.47 -3.67
CA PRO A 89 7.92 2.66 -4.11
C PRO A 89 8.74 3.79 -4.74
N LEU A 90 9.98 4.01 -4.29
CA LEU A 90 10.91 5.00 -4.87
C LEU A 90 11.81 4.39 -5.94
N GLY A 91 11.63 3.10 -6.22
CA GLY A 91 12.45 2.32 -7.14
C GLY A 91 13.80 1.88 -6.57
N THR A 92 14.18 2.27 -5.33
CA THR A 92 15.52 2.03 -4.76
C THR A 92 15.93 0.55 -4.73
N TYR A 93 14.96 -0.34 -4.56
CA TYR A 93 15.16 -1.76 -4.33
C TYR A 93 14.31 -2.61 -5.29
N LEU A 94 14.90 -3.71 -5.78
CA LEU A 94 14.14 -4.79 -6.40
C LEU A 94 14.04 -5.95 -5.40
N THR A 95 12.84 -6.47 -5.20
CA THR A 95 12.59 -7.59 -4.28
C THR A 95 12.39 -8.88 -5.04
N THR A 96 13.10 -9.93 -4.62
CA THR A 96 12.91 -11.31 -5.10
C THR A 96 12.36 -12.20 -3.98
N PHE A 97 11.62 -13.23 -4.39
CA PHE A 97 10.89 -14.13 -3.51
C PHE A 97 11.50 -15.52 -3.56
N HIS A 98 11.72 -16.08 -2.38
CA HIS A 98 12.28 -17.41 -2.19
C HIS A 98 11.49 -18.15 -1.11
N ARG A 99 11.57 -19.48 -1.09
CA ARG A 99 10.88 -20.29 -0.08
C ARG A 99 11.26 -19.92 1.36
N GLN A 100 12.52 -19.55 1.58
CA GLN A 100 13.04 -19.18 2.91
C GLN A 100 12.71 -17.73 3.31
N GLY A 101 12.27 -16.88 2.38
CA GLY A 101 12.06 -15.45 2.63
C GLY A 101 12.26 -14.60 1.39
N ILE A 102 12.56 -13.34 1.60
CA ILE A 102 12.73 -12.36 0.53
C ILE A 102 14.12 -11.74 0.58
N VAL A 103 14.58 -11.30 -0.58
CA VAL A 103 15.88 -10.63 -0.72
C VAL A 103 15.66 -9.33 -1.48
N ILE A 104 16.27 -8.26 -1.00
CA ILE A 104 16.29 -6.97 -1.69
C ILE A 104 17.66 -6.74 -2.34
N TRP A 105 17.60 -6.24 -3.57
CA TRP A 105 18.74 -5.98 -4.43
C TRP A 105 18.74 -4.52 -4.85
N GLY A 106 19.91 -3.96 -5.10
CA GLY A 106 20.02 -2.61 -5.62
C GLY A 106 21.46 -2.20 -5.88
N GLY A 107 21.64 -0.94 -6.28
CA GLY A 107 22.90 -0.43 -6.81
C GLY A 107 23.10 -0.78 -8.30
N PRO A 108 24.10 -0.17 -8.96
CA PRO A 108 24.41 -0.42 -10.36
C PRO A 108 24.78 -1.88 -10.65
N SER A 109 25.41 -2.58 -9.71
CA SER A 109 25.82 -3.98 -9.87
C SER A 109 24.75 -5.00 -9.47
N TRP A 110 23.58 -4.56 -9.00
CA TRP A 110 22.53 -5.44 -8.49
C TRP A 110 23.00 -6.36 -7.36
N ASN A 111 23.78 -5.82 -6.43
CA ASN A 111 24.26 -6.56 -5.28
C ASN A 111 23.13 -6.82 -4.27
N LYS A 112 23.28 -7.92 -3.52
CA LYS A 112 22.37 -8.25 -2.43
C LYS A 112 22.57 -7.23 -1.31
N ILE A 113 21.52 -6.48 -0.97
CA ILE A 113 21.57 -5.47 0.10
C ILE A 113 21.18 -6.11 1.42
N ASN A 114 20.01 -6.77 1.44
CA ASN A 114 19.49 -7.37 2.66
C ASN A 114 18.65 -8.61 2.38
N ARG A 115 18.52 -9.46 3.39
CA ARG A 115 17.70 -10.67 3.35
C ARG A 115 16.79 -10.72 4.56
N PHE A 116 15.50 -10.89 4.31
CA PHE A 116 14.51 -11.03 5.36
C PHE A 116 14.06 -12.49 5.41
N VAL A 117 14.33 -13.13 6.54
CA VAL A 117 14.00 -14.54 6.76
C VAL A 117 12.55 -14.61 7.20
N HIS A 118 11.66 -14.97 6.28
CA HIS A 118 10.24 -15.20 6.56
C HIS A 118 9.75 -16.33 5.63
N PRO A 119 9.64 -17.56 6.13
CA PRO A 119 9.27 -18.70 5.29
C PRO A 119 7.91 -18.51 4.61
N GLY A 120 7.83 -18.84 3.32
CA GLY A 120 6.56 -18.86 2.58
C GLY A 120 5.89 -17.50 2.38
N VAL A 121 6.66 -16.41 2.30
CA VAL A 121 6.11 -15.07 1.99
C VAL A 121 5.40 -15.09 0.65
N LYS A 122 4.18 -14.52 0.63
CA LYS A 122 3.36 -14.39 -0.58
C LYS A 122 3.11 -12.95 -0.98
N LEU A 123 3.05 -12.03 -0.02
CA LEU A 123 2.78 -10.62 -0.26
C LEU A 123 3.78 -9.75 0.51
N ILE A 124 4.17 -8.64 -0.10
CA ILE A 124 5.02 -7.63 0.50
C ILE A 124 4.46 -6.24 0.24
N ASP A 125 4.75 -5.32 1.16
CA ASP A 125 4.38 -3.91 1.06
C ASP A 125 5.45 -3.07 1.73
N PHE A 126 5.85 -2.00 1.05
CA PHE A 126 6.89 -1.10 1.52
C PHE A 126 6.23 0.16 2.08
N SER A 127 6.87 0.75 3.07
CA SER A 127 6.51 2.11 3.46
C SER A 127 6.82 3.10 2.32
N PRO A 128 6.09 4.23 2.22
CA PRO A 128 6.28 5.24 1.18
C PRO A 128 7.72 5.73 1.02
N ASN A 129 8.47 5.84 2.12
CA ASN A 129 9.88 6.25 2.10
C ASN A 129 10.87 5.07 2.21
N GLU A 130 10.41 3.84 2.00
CA GLU A 130 11.22 2.60 1.96
C GLU A 130 12.02 2.33 3.25
N ARG A 131 11.55 2.84 4.38
CA ARG A 131 12.15 2.59 5.70
C ARG A 131 11.74 1.24 6.26
N TYR A 132 10.50 0.85 6.03
CA TYR A 132 9.92 -0.37 6.58
C TYR A 132 9.37 -1.27 5.49
N LEU A 133 9.42 -2.57 5.77
CA LEU A 133 8.91 -3.61 4.88
C LEU A 133 7.97 -4.51 5.65
N VAL A 134 6.75 -4.66 5.13
CA VAL A 134 5.74 -5.59 5.64
C VAL A 134 5.77 -6.83 4.76
N THR A 135 5.78 -7.98 5.40
CA THR A 135 5.76 -9.28 4.74
C THR A 135 4.63 -10.11 5.29
N TRP A 136 3.92 -10.82 4.42
CA TRP A 136 2.82 -11.70 4.81
C TRP A 136 2.98 -13.10 4.23
N SER A 137 2.74 -14.11 5.06
CA SER A 137 2.61 -15.51 4.68
C SER A 137 1.22 -16.05 5.04
N ASN A 138 0.73 -17.00 4.26
CA ASN A 138 -0.45 -17.79 4.63
C ASN A 138 -0.13 -18.86 5.67
N GLU A 139 1.13 -19.27 5.78
CA GLU A 139 1.58 -20.20 6.81
C GLU A 139 2.00 -19.41 8.05
N PRO A 140 1.58 -19.81 9.26
CA PRO A 140 2.07 -19.19 10.47
C PRO A 140 3.57 -19.44 10.63
N ILE A 141 4.25 -18.43 11.18
CA ILE A 141 5.66 -18.50 11.57
C ILE A 141 5.77 -19.59 12.64
N SER A 142 6.64 -20.56 12.40
CA SER A 142 6.94 -21.64 13.34
C SER A 142 8.46 -21.75 13.44
N LEU A 143 8.96 -21.70 14.68
CA LEU A 143 10.39 -21.78 14.97
C LEU A 143 10.96 -23.15 14.57
N ALA A 144 10.14 -24.21 14.63
CA ALA A 144 10.53 -25.57 14.24
C ALA A 144 10.78 -25.76 12.73
N LYS A 145 10.28 -24.87 11.87
CA LYS A 145 10.49 -24.93 10.41
C LYS A 145 11.77 -24.23 9.96
N ILE A 146 12.45 -23.52 10.87
CA ILE A 146 13.70 -22.83 10.55
C ILE A 146 14.81 -23.89 10.71
N PRO A 147 15.61 -24.16 9.66
CA PRO A 147 16.68 -25.14 9.76
C PRO A 147 17.66 -24.78 10.87
N ASP A 148 18.00 -25.76 11.72
CA ASP A 148 19.01 -25.64 12.78
C ASP A 148 20.31 -25.06 12.18
N GLY A 149 20.73 -23.90 12.70
CA GLY A 149 21.94 -23.19 12.26
C GLY A 149 21.70 -21.92 11.44
N THR A 150 20.47 -21.61 11.02
CA THR A 150 20.16 -20.27 10.49
C THR A 150 19.78 -19.35 11.66
N PRO A 151 20.40 -18.15 11.82
CA PRO A 151 19.96 -17.19 12.83
C PRO A 151 18.49 -16.84 12.59
N SER A 152 17.59 -17.36 13.44
CA SER A 152 16.18 -16.99 13.39
C SER A 152 16.02 -15.60 13.97
N PRO A 153 15.46 -14.63 13.23
CA PRO A 153 15.15 -13.32 13.79
C PRO A 153 13.88 -13.34 14.67
N PHE A 154 13.15 -14.47 14.71
CA PHE A 154 11.91 -14.63 15.46
C PHE A 154 12.16 -15.15 16.88
N ALA A 155 11.46 -14.57 17.85
CA ALA A 155 11.40 -15.02 19.23
C ALA A 155 10.18 -15.94 19.47
N ASP A 156 10.10 -16.52 20.66
CA ASP A 156 8.96 -17.37 21.09
C ASP A 156 7.61 -16.64 20.99
N ASP A 157 7.60 -15.32 21.23
CA ASP A 157 6.41 -14.47 21.13
C ASP A 157 5.91 -14.27 19.68
N ASP A 158 6.75 -14.56 18.68
CA ASP A 158 6.41 -14.42 17.27
C ASP A 158 5.77 -15.70 16.69
N GLU A 159 5.75 -16.80 17.44
CA GLU A 159 5.19 -18.07 16.99
C GLU A 159 3.66 -17.97 16.75
N GLY A 160 3.22 -18.47 15.60
CA GLY A 160 1.81 -18.39 15.19
C GLY A 160 1.42 -17.12 14.43
N ASN A 161 2.29 -16.10 14.41
CA ASN A 161 2.05 -14.88 13.64
C ASN A 161 2.26 -15.11 12.14
N GLN A 162 1.64 -14.28 11.30
CA GLN A 162 1.66 -14.46 9.83
C GLN A 162 2.23 -13.23 9.12
N VAL A 163 2.34 -12.11 9.83
CA VAL A 163 2.83 -10.85 9.31
C VAL A 163 4.06 -10.44 10.09
N ALA A 164 5.08 -9.98 9.40
CA ALA A 164 6.28 -9.43 10.01
C ALA A 164 6.62 -8.07 9.40
N ILE A 165 6.97 -7.12 10.26
CA ILE A 165 7.46 -5.78 9.89
C ILE A 165 8.96 -5.71 10.18
N TRP A 166 9.71 -5.32 9.16
CA TRP A 166 11.16 -5.25 9.15
C TRP A 166 11.63 -3.82 8.93
N ASP A 167 12.78 -3.47 9.51
CA ASP A 167 13.53 -2.30 9.06
C ASP A 167 14.33 -2.66 7.80
N VAL A 168 14.13 -1.93 6.71
CA VAL A 168 14.78 -2.19 5.42
C VAL A 168 16.29 -2.01 5.52
N HIS A 169 16.75 -1.02 6.29
CA HIS A 169 18.15 -0.63 6.35
C HIS A 169 18.96 -1.59 7.23
N SER A 170 18.46 -1.93 8.42
CA SER A 170 19.14 -2.85 9.33
C SER A 170 18.83 -4.32 9.08
N GLY A 171 17.69 -4.64 8.47
CA GLY A 171 17.25 -6.03 8.31
C GLY A 171 16.62 -6.65 9.55
N LEU A 172 16.50 -5.86 10.62
CA LEU A 172 15.99 -6.34 11.89
C LEU A 172 14.47 -6.51 11.85
N LEU A 173 14.00 -7.59 12.48
CA LEU A 173 12.59 -7.76 12.79
C LEU A 173 12.20 -6.74 13.86
N LEU A 174 11.22 -5.90 13.57
CA LEU A 174 10.73 -4.92 14.52
C LEU A 174 9.54 -5.46 15.31
N ARG A 175 8.57 -6.06 14.62
CA ARG A 175 7.37 -6.63 15.24
C ARG A 175 6.67 -7.61 14.30
N SER A 176 6.10 -8.68 14.85
CA SER A 176 5.20 -9.57 14.15
C SER A 176 3.73 -9.38 14.59
N PHE A 177 2.80 -9.77 13.72
CA PHE A 177 1.36 -9.68 13.98
C PHE A 177 0.64 -10.95 13.52
N SER A 178 -0.33 -11.39 14.33
CA SER A 178 -1.32 -12.39 13.91
C SER A 178 -2.37 -11.75 13.01
N VAL A 179 -2.87 -12.53 12.04
CA VAL A 179 -4.06 -12.17 11.26
C VAL A 179 -5.25 -12.81 11.94
N VAL A 180 -6.15 -11.99 12.47
CA VAL A 180 -7.44 -12.46 13.00
C VAL A 180 -8.32 -12.83 11.81
N GLN A 181 -8.36 -14.12 11.45
CA GLN A 181 -9.27 -14.62 10.41
C GLN A 181 -10.69 -14.70 10.99
N SER A 182 -11.51 -13.70 10.71
CA SER A 182 -12.95 -13.79 10.96
C SER A 182 -13.64 -14.51 9.80
N GLY A 183 -13.66 -15.85 9.86
CA GLY A 183 -14.36 -16.73 8.89
C GLY A 183 -13.73 -16.77 7.49
N GLU A 184 -14.47 -17.27 6.49
CA GLU A 184 -14.12 -17.41 5.05
C GLU A 184 -13.77 -16.08 4.32
N SER A 185 -13.45 -15.03 5.07
CA SER A 185 -13.08 -13.72 4.54
C SER A 185 -11.65 -13.73 4.00
N LYS A 186 -11.50 -13.64 2.68
CA LYS A 186 -10.21 -13.40 2.01
C LYS A 186 -9.50 -12.18 2.60
N ILE A 187 -8.18 -12.28 2.78
CA ILE A 187 -7.33 -11.22 3.34
C ILE A 187 -7.36 -9.98 2.43
N THR A 188 -7.56 -8.82 3.03
CA THR A 188 -7.50 -7.53 2.35
C THR A 188 -6.07 -6.98 2.45
N TRP A 189 -5.43 -6.78 1.30
CA TRP A 189 -4.07 -6.25 1.19
C TRP A 189 -4.09 -4.90 0.44
N PRO A 190 -3.26 -3.91 0.83
CA PRO A 190 -2.36 -3.88 1.99
C PRO A 190 -3.13 -3.77 3.31
N MET A 191 -2.65 -4.49 4.34
CA MET A 191 -3.32 -4.52 5.65
C MET A 191 -2.87 -3.39 6.58
N PHE A 192 -1.61 -2.99 6.42
CA PHE A 192 -1.02 -1.87 7.10
C PHE A 192 -0.89 -0.76 6.07
N LYS A 193 -1.54 0.38 6.33
CA LYS A 193 -1.37 1.57 5.51
C LYS A 193 -0.45 2.51 6.28
N TRP A 194 0.59 2.96 5.60
CA TRP A 194 1.62 3.83 6.16
C TRP A 194 1.23 5.30 6.00
N SER A 195 1.64 6.09 6.99
CA SER A 195 1.67 7.54 6.87
C SER A 195 2.67 7.99 5.82
N PRO A 196 2.51 9.20 5.24
CA PRO A 196 3.46 9.75 4.27
C PRO A 196 4.86 9.98 4.83
N SER A 197 4.99 10.18 6.15
CA SER A 197 6.28 10.36 6.81
C SER A 197 6.92 9.07 7.33
N ASP A 198 6.26 7.93 7.13
CA ASP A 198 6.61 6.62 7.70
C ASP A 198 6.65 6.57 9.24
N LYS A 199 6.26 7.63 9.94
CA LYS A 199 6.25 7.70 11.42
C LYS A 199 5.11 6.89 12.03
N PHE A 200 3.98 6.85 11.35
CA PHE A 200 2.82 6.09 11.79
C PHE A 200 2.42 5.08 10.73
N PHE A 201 1.81 4.00 11.18
CA PHE A 201 1.11 3.06 10.32
C PHE A 201 -0.13 2.56 11.04
N ALA A 202 -1.15 2.20 10.28
CA ALA A 202 -2.42 1.80 10.86
C ALA A 202 -2.91 0.51 10.21
N ARG A 203 -3.67 -0.28 10.98
CA ARG A 203 -4.50 -1.37 10.47
C ARG A 203 -5.94 -1.17 10.91
N VAL A 204 -6.85 -1.61 10.06
CA VAL A 204 -8.27 -1.67 10.40
C VAL A 204 -8.64 -3.09 10.82
N THR A 205 -9.39 -3.20 11.91
CA THR A 205 -10.17 -4.38 12.24
C THR A 205 -11.60 -4.09 11.82
N PRO A 206 -12.06 -4.62 10.67
CA PRO A 206 -13.34 -4.25 10.08
C PRO A 206 -14.49 -4.39 11.09
N GLY A 207 -15.28 -3.33 11.23
CA GLY A 207 -16.44 -3.28 12.13
C GLY A 207 -16.13 -2.94 13.59
N GLN A 208 -14.86 -2.90 14.02
CA GLN A 208 -14.52 -2.74 15.44
C GLN A 208 -13.66 -1.50 15.74
N GLN A 209 -12.48 -1.42 15.13
CA GLN A 209 -11.48 -0.42 15.52
C GLN A 209 -10.41 -0.19 14.47
N ILE A 210 -9.79 0.99 14.53
CA ILE A 210 -8.55 1.33 13.83
C ILE A 210 -7.41 1.32 14.85
N SER A 211 -6.38 0.53 14.60
CA SER A 211 -5.19 0.48 15.46
C SER A 211 -4.06 1.21 14.77
N VAL A 212 -3.63 2.34 15.33
CA VAL A 212 -2.51 3.15 14.83
C VAL A 212 -1.30 2.90 15.70
N TYR A 213 -0.17 2.64 15.06
CA TYR A 213 1.11 2.37 15.67
C TYR A 213 2.11 3.46 15.28
N GLU A 214 3.05 3.70 16.17
CA GLU A 214 4.18 4.61 16.00
C GLU A 214 5.44 3.79 15.71
N ALA A 215 6.13 4.13 14.62
CA ALA A 215 7.44 3.59 14.28
C ALA A 215 8.53 4.57 14.76
N PRO A 216 9.71 4.08 15.23
CA PRO A 216 10.23 2.72 15.08
C PRO A 216 9.82 1.72 16.17
N ASP A 217 9.27 2.17 17.31
CA ASP A 217 9.01 1.31 18.47
C ASP A 217 7.85 0.30 18.27
N MET A 218 7.08 0.48 17.19
CA MET A 218 5.90 -0.32 16.83
C MET A 218 4.85 -0.36 17.95
N GLY A 219 4.81 0.68 18.78
CA GLY A 219 3.88 0.84 19.90
C GLY A 219 2.56 1.46 19.46
N LEU A 220 1.46 1.16 20.15
CA LEU A 220 0.16 1.79 19.87
C LEU A 220 0.17 3.27 20.26
N VAL A 221 -0.26 4.15 19.36
CA VAL A 221 -0.34 5.60 19.59
C VAL A 221 -1.30 5.90 20.74
N GLY A 222 -0.77 6.39 21.86
CA GLY A 222 -1.55 6.64 23.07
C GLY A 222 -2.10 5.37 23.75
N LYS A 223 -1.42 4.22 23.57
CA LYS A 223 -1.65 2.93 24.25
C LYS A 223 -3.03 2.29 24.06
N LYS A 224 -3.91 2.88 23.24
CA LYS A 224 -5.28 2.40 22.97
C LYS A 224 -5.61 2.57 21.50
N SER A 225 -6.21 1.53 20.92
CA SER A 225 -6.78 1.59 19.58
C SER A 225 -8.02 2.47 19.53
N TYR A 226 -8.28 3.06 18.36
CA TYR A 226 -9.45 3.90 18.10
C TYR A 226 -10.65 3.00 17.86
N LYS A 227 -11.51 2.88 18.88
CA LYS A 227 -12.77 2.15 18.77
C LYS A 227 -13.71 2.95 17.86
N VAL A 228 -13.94 2.42 16.66
CA VAL A 228 -14.82 3.00 15.65
C VAL A 228 -15.71 1.88 15.16
N GLU A 229 -16.91 1.81 15.72
CA GLU A 229 -17.89 0.80 15.36
C GLU A 229 -18.26 0.94 13.88
N GLY A 230 -18.25 -0.18 13.16
CA GLY A 230 -18.62 -0.18 11.75
C GLY A 230 -17.54 0.28 10.77
N VAL A 231 -16.32 0.60 11.20
CA VAL A 231 -15.28 1.04 10.25
C VAL A 231 -15.06 -0.01 9.15
N ILE A 232 -15.12 0.43 7.89
CA ILE A 232 -14.91 -0.46 6.74
C ILE A 232 -13.52 -0.26 6.15
N ASP A 233 -13.15 0.98 5.85
CA ASP A 233 -11.87 1.32 5.23
C ASP A 233 -11.38 2.68 5.70
N PHE A 234 -10.08 2.91 5.54
CA PHE A 234 -9.42 4.15 5.89
C PHE A 234 -8.26 4.42 4.93
N GLU A 235 -7.90 5.67 4.71
CA GLU A 235 -6.76 6.07 3.89
C GLU A 235 -6.02 7.23 4.55
N TRP A 236 -4.69 7.23 4.48
CA TRP A 236 -3.87 8.36 4.90
C TRP A 236 -3.88 9.46 3.85
N SER A 237 -3.86 10.72 4.31
CA SER A 237 -3.64 11.86 3.44
C SER A 237 -2.20 11.83 2.92
N PRO A 238 -1.95 11.69 1.60
CA PRO A 238 -0.62 11.72 1.02
C PRO A 238 -0.06 13.15 1.12
N ALA A 239 1.24 13.27 1.41
CA ALA A 239 2.08 14.48 1.40
C ALA A 239 1.40 15.82 1.80
N ARG A 240 1.83 16.41 2.92
CA ARG A 240 1.68 17.87 3.14
C ARG A 240 2.91 18.57 2.55
N PRO A 241 2.86 19.21 1.36
CA PRO A 241 3.87 20.21 1.02
C PRO A 241 3.61 21.40 1.94
N ASP A 242 4.60 21.68 2.77
CA ASP A 242 4.53 22.62 3.87
C ASP A 242 4.04 24.00 3.40
N LYS A 243 2.91 24.47 3.95
CA LYS A 243 2.86 25.89 4.32
C LYS A 243 3.78 26.01 5.53
N GLU A 244 4.64 27.03 5.55
CA GLU A 244 5.49 27.40 6.68
C GLU A 244 4.74 27.17 8.00
N GLU A 245 5.04 26.05 8.67
CA GLU A 245 4.45 25.74 9.97
C GLU A 245 5.06 26.70 10.99
N LYS A 246 4.19 27.28 11.83
CA LYS A 246 4.62 28.08 12.96
C LYS A 246 5.63 27.27 13.78
N LYS A 247 6.83 27.81 14.01
CA LYS A 247 7.87 27.21 14.85
C LYS A 247 7.25 26.66 16.14
N GLY A 248 7.23 25.33 16.28
CA GLY A 248 6.76 24.63 17.50
C GLY A 248 5.48 23.77 17.36
N ALA A 249 4.78 23.77 16.23
CA ALA A 249 3.66 22.85 16.03
C ALA A 249 4.16 21.41 15.72
N GLN A 250 3.59 20.41 16.38
CA GLN A 250 3.82 19.02 15.95
C GLN A 250 3.19 18.82 14.57
N LYS A 251 3.95 18.23 13.64
CA LYS A 251 3.48 17.94 12.28
C LYS A 251 2.41 16.86 12.36
N GLU A 252 1.16 17.27 12.38
CA GLU A 252 0.01 16.36 12.39
C GLU A 252 -0.16 15.71 11.02
N GLU A 253 -0.65 14.48 11.00
CA GLU A 253 -1.03 13.79 9.78
C GLU A 253 -2.52 13.47 9.83
N VAL A 254 -3.18 13.51 8.67
CA VAL A 254 -4.63 13.30 8.60
C VAL A 254 -4.90 11.90 8.07
N LEU A 255 -5.70 11.16 8.82
CA LEU A 255 -6.28 9.89 8.46
C LEU A 255 -7.75 10.12 8.08
N SER A 256 -8.18 9.64 6.92
CA SER A 256 -9.60 9.56 6.57
C SER A 256 -10.12 8.16 6.81
N TYR A 257 -11.31 8.03 7.37
CA TYR A 257 -12.03 6.76 7.44
C TYR A 257 -13.52 6.97 7.20
N TRP A 258 -14.22 5.89 6.87
CA TRP A 258 -15.66 5.93 6.71
C TRP A 258 -16.35 4.78 7.44
N THR A 259 -17.57 5.07 7.90
CA THR A 259 -18.48 4.09 8.51
C THR A 259 -19.78 4.05 7.71
N PRO A 260 -20.35 2.86 7.46
CA PRO A 260 -21.64 2.70 6.82
C PRO A 260 -22.77 3.16 7.74
N GLU A 261 -24.00 3.12 7.22
CA GLU A 261 -25.21 3.34 8.02
C GLU A 261 -25.40 2.18 9.00
N ILE A 262 -25.44 2.46 10.30
CA ILE A 262 -25.64 1.43 11.33
C ILE A 262 -26.83 1.83 12.21
N GLY A 263 -27.91 1.06 12.11
CA GLY A 263 -29.15 1.33 12.84
C GLY A 263 -29.72 2.70 12.46
N ASN A 264 -29.75 3.63 13.42
CA ASN A 264 -30.26 4.99 13.22
C ASN A 264 -29.15 6.03 12.97
N GLN A 265 -27.88 5.60 12.84
CA GLN A 265 -26.76 6.50 12.56
C GLN A 265 -26.49 6.54 11.06
N PRO A 266 -26.41 7.74 10.45
CA PRO A 266 -26.09 7.87 9.03
C PRO A 266 -24.64 7.43 8.75
N ALA A 267 -24.36 7.08 7.49
CA ALA A 267 -23.00 6.87 7.05
C ALA A 267 -22.21 8.16 7.24
N ARG A 268 -20.94 8.06 7.59
CA ARG A 268 -20.10 9.24 7.78
C ARG A 268 -18.69 9.02 7.32
N VAL A 269 -18.13 10.07 6.75
CA VAL A 269 -16.70 10.19 6.45
C VAL A 269 -16.11 11.12 7.50
N THR A 270 -15.02 10.68 8.12
CA THR A 270 -14.35 11.44 9.17
C THR A 270 -12.87 11.60 8.83
N LEU A 271 -12.37 12.81 9.03
CA LEU A 271 -10.95 13.18 9.00
C LEU A 271 -10.46 13.28 10.45
N LEU A 272 -9.45 12.49 10.77
CA LEU A 272 -8.84 12.38 12.09
C LEU A 272 -7.39 12.84 12.03
N ALA A 273 -7.00 13.77 12.89
CA ALA A 273 -5.61 14.19 13.05
C ALA A 273 -4.87 13.23 14.00
N ILE A 274 -3.66 12.85 13.62
CA ILE A 274 -2.73 11.99 14.38
C ILE A 274 -1.44 12.80 14.57
N PRO A 275 -0.87 12.89 15.80
CA PRO A 275 -1.22 12.14 17.01
C PRO A 275 -2.27 12.77 17.92
N SER A 276 -2.74 14.00 17.67
CA SER A 276 -3.64 14.75 18.56
C SER A 276 -5.00 14.08 18.81
N LYS A 277 -5.42 13.16 17.93
CA LYS A 277 -6.71 12.44 17.98
C LYS A 277 -7.92 13.36 17.80
N GLU A 278 -7.71 14.57 17.30
CA GLU A 278 -8.78 15.52 17.04
C GLU A 278 -9.52 15.18 15.74
N ILE A 279 -10.84 15.28 15.77
CA ILE A 279 -11.66 15.14 14.57
C ILE A 279 -11.62 16.48 13.83
N VAL A 280 -10.92 16.50 12.70
CA VAL A 280 -10.74 17.68 11.85
C VAL A 280 -12.04 18.02 11.11
N ARG A 281 -12.73 17.01 10.59
CA ARG A 281 -13.99 17.19 9.85
C ARG A 281 -14.79 15.90 9.82
N THR A 282 -16.11 16.00 9.91
CA THR A 282 -17.02 14.89 9.65
C THR A 282 -18.10 15.34 8.68
N LYS A 283 -18.43 14.48 7.72
CA LYS A 283 -19.55 14.65 6.79
C LYS A 283 -20.47 13.45 6.91
N ASN A 284 -21.74 13.71 7.17
CA ASN A 284 -22.79 12.70 7.14
C ASN A 284 -23.28 12.52 5.69
N LEU A 285 -23.46 11.26 5.32
CA LEU A 285 -23.99 10.78 4.05
C LEU A 285 -25.27 9.99 4.35
N PHE A 286 -26.27 10.13 3.50
CA PHE A 286 -27.57 9.49 3.67
C PHE A 286 -27.88 8.62 2.46
N ASN A 287 -28.66 7.55 2.62
CA ASN A 287 -28.98 6.60 1.56
C ASN A 287 -27.72 6.05 0.88
N VAL A 288 -26.69 5.76 1.67
CA VAL A 288 -25.53 5.03 1.17
C VAL A 288 -25.94 3.57 1.09
N ASN A 289 -25.72 2.94 -0.06
CA ASN A 289 -26.08 1.55 -0.22
C ASN A 289 -25.28 0.69 0.77
N GLU A 290 -25.85 -0.45 1.15
CA GLU A 290 -25.18 -1.48 1.93
C GLU A 290 -25.38 -2.83 1.22
N VAL A 291 -24.55 -3.15 0.22
CA VAL A 291 -24.56 -4.50 -0.38
C VAL A 291 -23.18 -4.92 -0.87
N GLY A 292 -22.70 -6.05 -0.35
CA GLY A 292 -21.83 -6.99 -1.07
C GLY A 292 -20.34 -6.68 -1.09
N ARG A 293 -19.60 -7.20 -0.10
CA ARG A 293 -18.14 -7.40 -0.21
C ARG A 293 -17.86 -8.41 -1.34
N LEU A 294 -17.49 -7.92 -2.52
CA LEU A 294 -16.75 -8.73 -3.48
C LEU A 294 -15.39 -8.09 -3.73
N TRP A 295 -14.38 -8.60 -3.03
CA TRP A 295 -12.99 -8.23 -3.25
C TRP A 295 -12.27 -9.39 -3.92
N VAL A 296 -11.77 -9.14 -5.12
CA VAL A 296 -10.76 -9.98 -5.76
C VAL A 296 -9.43 -9.30 -5.53
N ALA A 297 -8.56 -9.95 -4.76
CA ALA A 297 -7.15 -9.58 -4.69
C ALA A 297 -6.46 -10.03 -5.98
N ASN A 298 -5.83 -9.09 -6.68
CA ASN A 298 -4.46 -9.21 -7.19
C ASN A 298 -4.08 -7.98 -8.00
N SER A 299 -2.90 -7.46 -7.68
CA SER A 299 -2.18 -6.42 -8.38
C SER A 299 -1.77 -6.91 -9.77
N CYS A 300 -2.53 -6.54 -10.78
CA CYS A 300 -2.04 -6.48 -12.15
C CYS A 300 -2.61 -5.19 -12.75
N PHE A 301 -1.86 -4.10 -12.60
CA PHE A 301 -2.28 -2.80 -13.10
C PHE A 301 -2.11 -2.78 -14.62
N SER A 302 -3.20 -2.68 -15.36
CA SER A 302 -3.14 -2.23 -16.75
C SER A 302 -3.02 -0.72 -16.76
N ILE A 303 -1.88 -0.21 -17.24
CA ILE A 303 -1.73 1.22 -17.54
C ILE A 303 -2.55 1.53 -18.78
N VAL A 304 -3.62 2.30 -18.64
CA VAL A 304 -4.22 2.98 -19.79
C VAL A 304 -3.54 4.34 -19.91
N THR A 305 -2.55 4.42 -20.79
CA THR A 305 -1.99 5.71 -21.24
C THR A 305 -3.02 6.36 -22.15
N ILE A 306 -3.72 7.39 -21.66
CA ILE A 306 -4.66 8.15 -22.49
C ILE A 306 -3.84 9.10 -23.39
N PHE A 307 -3.60 8.67 -24.62
CA PHE A 307 -3.33 9.61 -25.72
C PHE A 307 -4.67 10.20 -26.15
N SER A 308 -4.82 11.53 -26.09
CA SER A 308 -5.82 12.20 -26.91
C SER A 308 -5.51 11.87 -28.38
N VAL A 309 -6.53 11.43 -29.12
CA VAL A 309 -6.50 10.79 -30.45
C VAL A 309 -5.75 11.60 -31.55
N PRO A 310 -5.37 10.97 -32.68
CA PRO A 310 -4.01 10.95 -33.23
C PRO A 310 -3.70 12.20 -34.07
N CYS A 311 -2.87 13.11 -33.58
CA CYS A 311 -2.26 14.13 -34.44
C CYS A 311 -0.80 14.29 -34.08
N VAL A 312 0.05 13.82 -34.99
CA VAL A 312 1.43 14.25 -35.25
C VAL A 312 2.29 14.40 -33.99
N PHE A 313 3.11 13.37 -33.74
CA PHE A 313 4.26 13.40 -32.84
C PHE A 313 5.13 14.64 -33.09
N SER A 314 4.92 15.71 -32.32
CA SER A 314 5.97 16.69 -32.02
C SER A 314 5.59 17.55 -30.80
N ARG A 315 6.47 17.52 -29.80
CA ARG A 315 6.66 18.54 -28.74
C ARG A 315 5.44 18.92 -27.88
N ILE A 316 5.14 18.12 -26.86
CA ILE A 316 4.48 18.61 -25.63
C ILE A 316 5.21 18.00 -24.41
N PRO A 317 5.71 18.80 -23.44
CA PRO A 317 6.33 18.31 -22.21
C PRO A 317 5.26 17.86 -21.17
N PRO A 318 5.63 17.09 -20.12
CA PRO A 318 4.71 16.54 -19.11
C PRO A 318 3.84 17.61 -18.42
N PRO A 319 2.61 17.26 -17.96
CA PRO A 319 2.29 16.05 -17.20
C PRO A 319 1.26 15.10 -17.84
N TYR A 320 1.54 13.79 -17.80
CA TYR A 320 0.57 12.74 -18.17
C TYR A 320 -0.25 12.31 -16.94
N ILE A 321 -1.55 12.09 -17.12
CA ILE A 321 -2.42 11.42 -16.14
C ILE A 321 -2.50 9.93 -16.52
N TYR A 322 -1.93 9.06 -15.70
CA TYR A 322 -2.09 7.61 -15.85
C TYR A 322 -3.33 7.17 -15.07
N ILE A 323 -4.34 6.65 -15.76
CA ILE A 323 -5.51 6.05 -15.12
C ILE A 323 -5.31 4.54 -15.12
N LEU A 324 -4.99 3.99 -13.94
CA LEU A 324 -4.94 2.55 -13.73
C LEU A 324 -6.36 2.03 -13.55
N ILE A 325 -6.87 1.31 -14.54
CA ILE A 325 -8.17 0.64 -14.44
C ILE A 325 -7.91 -0.78 -13.97
N ASP A 326 -8.40 -1.14 -12.78
CA ASP A 326 -8.46 -2.53 -12.32
C ASP A 326 -9.85 -3.10 -12.69
N PRO A 327 -9.95 -3.88 -13.78
CA PRO A 327 -11.22 -4.42 -14.24
C PRO A 327 -11.79 -5.52 -13.34
N ARG A 328 -11.10 -5.94 -12.27
CA ARG A 328 -11.54 -7.02 -11.36
C ARG A 328 -11.94 -6.50 -9.98
N ARG A 329 -11.84 -5.19 -9.74
CA ARG A 329 -12.18 -4.57 -8.47
C ARG A 329 -13.69 -4.37 -8.38
N GLY A 330 -14.36 -5.16 -7.53
CA GLY A 330 -15.75 -4.89 -7.15
C GLY A 330 -15.91 -3.43 -6.71
N SER A 331 -17.03 -2.81 -7.10
CA SER A 331 -17.34 -1.43 -6.72
C SER A 331 -17.67 -1.39 -5.23
N LEU A 332 -16.72 -1.00 -4.39
CA LEU A 332 -17.08 -0.46 -3.09
C LEU A 332 -17.99 0.76 -3.30
N GLN A 333 -19.10 0.78 -2.56
CA GLN A 333 -20.09 1.86 -2.60
C GLN A 333 -19.56 3.18 -2.01
N CYS A 334 -18.48 3.13 -1.21
CA CYS A 334 -17.74 4.30 -0.76
C CYS A 334 -16.24 4.09 -1.00
N LYS A 335 -15.58 4.98 -1.76
CA LYS A 335 -14.12 4.97 -1.97
C LYS A 335 -13.52 6.35 -1.68
N LEU A 336 -12.39 6.34 -0.98
CA LEU A 336 -11.62 7.52 -0.62
C LEU A 336 -10.49 7.71 -1.66
N HIS A 337 -10.48 8.85 -2.34
CA HIS A 337 -9.48 9.20 -3.35
C HIS A 337 -8.75 10.48 -2.95
N TRP A 338 -7.53 10.34 -2.46
CA TRP A 338 -6.69 11.49 -2.12
C TRP A 338 -5.94 12.03 -3.32
N GLN A 339 -5.87 13.36 -3.42
CA GLN A 339 -4.98 14.04 -4.36
C GLN A 339 -3.53 13.93 -3.87
N SER A 340 -2.58 13.74 -4.79
CA SER A 340 -1.16 13.43 -4.48
C SER A 340 -0.44 14.33 -3.47
N GLN A 341 -0.90 15.57 -3.26
CA GLN A 341 -0.35 16.58 -2.34
C GLN A 341 -1.28 16.84 -1.14
N GLY A 342 -2.23 15.94 -0.89
CA GLY A 342 -3.16 16.00 0.24
C GLY A 342 -4.09 17.21 0.23
N ALA A 343 -4.16 17.95 -0.88
CA ALA A 343 -4.92 19.20 -0.97
C ALA A 343 -6.43 18.94 -1.04
N PHE A 344 -6.81 17.82 -1.66
CA PHE A 344 -8.18 17.44 -1.92
C PHE A 344 -8.40 15.97 -1.56
N LEU A 345 -9.57 15.66 -1.05
CA LEU A 345 -10.09 14.31 -0.90
C LEU A 345 -11.41 14.22 -1.66
N ALA A 346 -11.51 13.32 -2.63
CA ALA A 346 -12.77 12.95 -3.25
C ALA A 346 -13.29 11.67 -2.61
N VAL A 347 -14.52 11.71 -2.12
CA VAL A 347 -15.25 10.52 -1.67
C VAL A 347 -16.25 10.16 -2.74
N LYS A 348 -16.01 9.04 -3.42
CA LYS A 348 -16.98 8.46 -4.35
C LYS A 348 -18.03 7.70 -3.54
N VAL A 349 -19.30 8.07 -3.67
CA VAL A 349 -20.43 7.44 -2.99
C VAL A 349 -21.47 7.00 -4.02
N ASP A 350 -21.65 5.69 -4.17
CA ASP A 350 -22.68 5.10 -5.03
C ASP A 350 -24.00 5.03 -4.25
N ARG A 351 -25.05 5.67 -4.78
CA ARG A 351 -26.39 5.76 -4.17
C ARG A 351 -27.44 5.19 -5.11
N HIS A 352 -28.41 4.44 -4.59
CA HIS A 352 -29.59 4.10 -5.39
C HIS A 352 -30.57 5.25 -5.47
N THR A 353 -31.22 5.40 -6.63
CA THR A 353 -32.39 6.26 -6.75
C THR A 353 -33.53 5.73 -5.86
N LYS A 354 -34.48 6.58 -5.49
CA LYS A 354 -35.65 6.20 -4.66
C LYS A 354 -36.41 4.99 -5.22
N THR A 355 -36.39 4.81 -6.54
CA THR A 355 -37.04 3.70 -7.25
C THR A 355 -36.20 2.43 -7.30
N LYS A 356 -34.94 2.46 -6.82
CA LYS A 356 -33.94 1.39 -6.89
C LYS A 356 -33.65 0.86 -8.31
N LYS A 357 -34.08 1.60 -9.35
CA LYS A 357 -33.91 1.21 -10.77
C LYS A 357 -32.54 1.59 -11.34
N SER A 358 -31.86 2.55 -10.72
CA SER A 358 -30.56 3.05 -11.16
C SER A 358 -29.68 3.43 -9.98
N THR A 359 -28.38 3.48 -10.23
CA THR A 359 -27.38 3.97 -9.28
C THR A 359 -26.87 5.31 -9.78
N VAL A 360 -26.84 6.30 -8.90
CA VAL A 360 -26.25 7.62 -9.12
C VAL A 360 -24.99 7.70 -8.26
N THR A 361 -23.93 8.30 -8.79
CA THR A 361 -22.68 8.48 -8.05
C THR A 361 -22.56 9.92 -7.58
N ASN A 362 -22.43 10.12 -6.26
CA ASN A 362 -22.04 11.41 -5.70
C ASN A 362 -20.53 11.41 -5.46
N LEU A 363 -19.86 12.47 -5.91
CA LEU A 363 -18.49 12.78 -5.52
C LEU A 363 -18.52 13.91 -4.51
N GLU A 364 -18.14 13.62 -3.26
CA GLU A 364 -17.98 14.61 -2.21
C GLU A 364 -16.51 15.05 -2.17
N ILE A 365 -16.23 16.28 -2.60
CA ILE A 365 -14.87 16.83 -2.74
C ILE A 365 -14.59 17.73 -1.53
N PHE A 366 -13.69 17.30 -0.67
CA PHE A 366 -13.22 18.04 0.49
C PHE A 366 -12.00 18.89 0.11
N ARG A 367 -12.06 20.19 0.40
CA ARG A 367 -10.93 21.12 0.19
C ARG A 367 -10.15 21.29 1.49
N ILE A 368 -9.15 20.43 1.68
CA ILE A 368 -8.46 20.23 2.95
C ILE A 368 -7.65 21.45 3.39
N ARG A 369 -7.16 22.23 2.43
CA ARG A 369 -6.31 23.42 2.69
C ARG A 369 -7.10 24.71 2.97
N GLU A 370 -8.42 24.67 2.80
CA GLU A 370 -9.29 25.82 3.03
C GLU A 370 -9.84 25.80 4.46
N LYS A 371 -10.13 26.99 5.01
CA LYS A 371 -10.68 27.12 6.36
C LYS A 371 -12.02 26.37 6.45
N GLU A 372 -12.24 25.65 7.55
CA GLU A 372 -13.44 24.83 7.79
C GLU A 372 -13.65 23.63 6.85
N ILE A 373 -12.73 23.39 5.90
CA ILE A 373 -12.76 22.28 4.95
C ILE A 373 -14.14 22.19 4.26
N PRO A 374 -14.42 23.11 3.32
CA PRO A 374 -15.66 23.08 2.57
C PRO A 374 -15.73 21.77 1.75
N VAL A 375 -16.96 21.29 1.59
CA VAL A 375 -17.27 20.05 0.86
C VAL A 375 -18.19 20.41 -0.28
N GLU A 376 -17.74 20.13 -1.50
CA GLU A 376 -18.50 20.31 -2.73
C GLU A 376 -19.04 18.97 -3.21
N THR A 377 -20.33 18.90 -3.54
CA THR A 377 -20.96 17.66 -4.02
C THR A 377 -21.15 17.76 -5.53
N VAL A 378 -20.56 16.82 -6.27
CA VAL A 378 -20.77 16.66 -7.72
C VAL A 378 -21.59 15.39 -7.94
N GLU A 379 -22.79 15.54 -8.50
CA GLU A 379 -23.67 14.42 -8.83
C GLU A 379 -23.45 13.96 -10.27
N ILE A 380 -23.14 12.67 -10.44
CA ILE A 380 -22.92 12.03 -11.73
C ILE A 380 -23.95 10.93 -11.90
N LYS A 381 -24.76 11.05 -12.95
CA LYS A 381 -25.89 10.13 -13.22
C LYS A 381 -25.45 8.71 -13.52
N ASP A 382 -24.32 8.57 -14.21
CA ASP A 382 -23.79 7.27 -14.61
C ASP A 382 -22.83 6.71 -13.53
N PRO A 383 -22.77 5.39 -13.36
CA PRO A 383 -21.83 4.77 -12.43
C PRO A 383 -20.38 5.03 -12.84
N ILE A 384 -19.57 5.49 -11.87
CA ILE A 384 -18.13 5.71 -12.07
C ILE A 384 -17.37 4.39 -11.89
N ILE A 385 -16.67 3.98 -12.94
CA ILE A 385 -15.80 2.79 -12.92
C ILE A 385 -14.36 3.12 -12.52
N ALA A 386 -13.89 4.33 -12.85
CA ALA A 386 -12.56 4.80 -12.49
C ALA A 386 -12.56 6.30 -12.19
N PHE A 387 -11.71 6.69 -11.24
CA PHE A 387 -11.52 8.07 -10.81
C PHE A 387 -10.00 8.30 -10.68
N ALA A 388 -9.50 9.41 -11.22
CA ALA A 388 -8.11 9.80 -11.07
C ALA A 388 -7.98 11.32 -10.88
N TRP A 389 -7.24 11.71 -9.83
CA TRP A 389 -6.77 13.08 -9.67
C TRP A 389 -5.63 13.37 -10.65
N GLU A 390 -5.55 14.61 -11.10
CA GLU A 390 -4.33 15.14 -11.69
C GLU A 390 -3.22 15.21 -10.62
N PRO A 391 -2.04 14.61 -10.86
CA PRO A 391 -0.89 14.76 -9.96
C PRO A 391 -0.50 16.22 -9.80
N ALA A 392 -0.30 16.67 -8.55
CA ALA A 392 -0.03 18.06 -8.19
C ALA A 392 -1.01 19.11 -8.75
N GLY A 393 -2.18 18.69 -9.25
CA GLY A 393 -3.20 19.56 -9.82
C GLY A 393 -4.50 19.57 -9.01
N GLU A 394 -5.47 20.35 -9.50
CA GLU A 394 -6.83 20.46 -8.96
C GLU A 394 -7.90 19.85 -9.87
N ARG A 395 -7.49 19.38 -11.06
CA ARG A 395 -8.36 18.70 -12.01
C ARG A 395 -8.46 17.22 -11.68
N PHE A 396 -9.53 16.59 -12.14
CA PHE A 396 -9.69 15.15 -12.07
C PHE A 396 -10.42 14.62 -13.29
N ALA A 397 -10.21 13.34 -13.59
CA ALA A 397 -10.91 12.63 -14.63
C ALA A 397 -11.72 11.49 -14.02
N VAL A 398 -12.90 11.26 -14.58
CA VAL A 398 -13.73 10.10 -14.25
C VAL A 398 -14.01 9.32 -15.52
N ILE A 399 -14.12 8.01 -15.37
CA ILE A 399 -14.62 7.12 -16.41
C ILE A 399 -15.96 6.59 -15.93
N THR A 400 -17.00 6.80 -16.72
CA THR A 400 -18.34 6.28 -16.48
C THR A 400 -18.72 5.25 -17.52
N THR A 401 -19.69 4.40 -17.18
CA THR A 401 -20.31 3.47 -18.12
C THR A 401 -21.82 3.57 -18.00
N ALA A 402 -22.53 3.59 -19.13
CA ALA A 402 -23.99 3.47 -19.13
C ALA A 402 -24.44 2.00 -18.97
N ASP A 403 -23.52 1.06 -19.18
CA ASP A 403 -23.82 -0.37 -19.13
C ASP A 403 -23.87 -0.85 -17.67
N THR A 404 -25.00 -1.42 -17.25
CA THR A 404 -25.15 -1.94 -15.89
C THR A 404 -24.35 -3.24 -15.75
N PRO A 405 -23.49 -3.39 -14.72
CA PRO A 405 -22.83 -4.66 -14.44
C PRO A 405 -23.88 -5.74 -14.16
N GLY A 406 -24.03 -6.72 -15.04
CA GLY A 406 -24.97 -7.83 -14.88
C GLY A 406 -26.14 -7.90 -15.89
N GLN A 407 -26.25 -6.99 -16.85
CA GLN A 407 -27.08 -7.25 -18.03
C GLN A 407 -26.33 -8.21 -18.99
N SER A 408 -26.29 -9.50 -18.62
CA SER A 408 -26.26 -10.54 -19.66
C SER A 408 -27.55 -10.38 -20.46
N VAL A 409 -27.44 -10.06 -21.75
CA VAL A 409 -28.58 -9.98 -22.66
C VAL A 409 -29.39 -11.26 -22.52
N ALA A 410 -30.59 -11.16 -21.94
CA ALA A 410 -31.53 -12.26 -21.85
C ALA A 410 -31.99 -12.58 -23.28
N GLY A 411 -31.28 -13.49 -23.93
CA GLY A 411 -31.53 -13.89 -25.32
C GLY A 411 -30.64 -15.02 -25.81
N ALA A 412 -29.98 -15.78 -24.93
CA ALA A 412 -29.23 -16.96 -25.34
C ALA A 412 -30.20 -18.13 -25.55
N VAL A 413 -30.56 -18.38 -26.81
CA VAL A 413 -31.14 -19.65 -27.24
C VAL A 413 -30.13 -20.76 -26.91
N PRO A 414 -30.52 -21.87 -26.25
CA PRO A 414 -29.61 -22.97 -25.98
C PRO A 414 -29.15 -23.58 -27.32
N GLY A 415 -27.87 -23.43 -27.67
CA GLY A 415 -27.28 -24.02 -28.88
C GLY A 415 -26.48 -23.07 -29.79
N ALA A 416 -26.48 -21.76 -29.54
CA ALA A 416 -25.60 -20.83 -30.24
C ALA A 416 -24.26 -20.69 -29.48
N GLY A 417 -23.14 -20.74 -30.22
CA GLY A 417 -21.79 -20.61 -29.67
C GLY A 417 -21.57 -19.35 -28.83
N ALA A 418 -20.45 -19.33 -28.09
CA ALA A 418 -20.10 -18.27 -27.15
C ALA A 418 -20.40 -16.87 -27.74
N PRO A 419 -21.15 -16.01 -27.02
CA PRO A 419 -21.45 -14.68 -27.52
C PRO A 419 -20.14 -13.89 -27.75
N PRO A 420 -20.09 -13.04 -28.78
CA PRO A 420 -18.92 -12.20 -29.02
C PRO A 420 -18.66 -11.31 -27.79
N PRO A 421 -17.38 -10.97 -27.50
CA PRO A 421 -17.06 -10.10 -26.37
C PRO A 421 -17.76 -8.76 -26.55
N THR A 422 -18.74 -8.47 -25.69
CA THR A 422 -19.41 -7.17 -25.64
C THR A 422 -18.42 -6.12 -25.18
N THR A 423 -18.12 -5.15 -26.05
CA THR A 423 -17.29 -4.00 -25.70
C THR A 423 -18.13 -3.05 -24.85
N THR A 424 -17.82 -2.92 -23.56
CA THR A 424 -18.48 -1.97 -22.66
C THR A 424 -18.24 -0.53 -23.12
N ARG A 425 -19.32 0.24 -23.30
CA ARG A 425 -19.21 1.63 -23.74
C ARG A 425 -18.87 2.52 -22.56
N THR A 426 -17.67 3.10 -22.59
CA THR A 426 -17.19 4.01 -21.55
C THR A 426 -17.17 5.46 -22.03
N ASN A 427 -17.38 6.39 -21.11
CA ASN A 427 -17.22 7.82 -21.33
C ASN A 427 -16.16 8.37 -20.37
N ILE A 428 -15.29 9.24 -20.86
CA ILE A 428 -14.26 9.90 -20.04
C ILE A 428 -14.65 11.37 -19.95
N THR A 429 -14.82 11.87 -18.72
CA THR A 429 -15.14 13.28 -18.46
C THR A 429 -14.08 13.89 -17.55
N PHE A 430 -13.62 15.08 -17.92
CA PHE A 430 -12.65 15.87 -17.16
C PHE A 430 -13.36 16.98 -16.40
N TYR A 431 -12.98 17.14 -15.15
CA TYR A 431 -13.53 18.14 -14.24
C TYR A 431 -12.43 19.07 -13.75
N TYR A 432 -12.81 20.32 -13.49
CA TYR A 432 -11.99 21.30 -12.80
C TYR A 432 -12.87 22.00 -11.76
N LEU A 433 -12.26 22.46 -10.67
CA LEU A 433 -12.95 23.21 -9.64
C LEU A 433 -13.09 24.67 -10.08
N ASP A 434 -14.32 25.12 -10.27
CA ASP A 434 -14.60 26.52 -10.62
C ASP A 434 -14.40 27.43 -9.40
N LYS A 435 -13.38 28.29 -9.45
CA LYS A 435 -13.05 29.25 -8.39
C LYS A 435 -13.97 30.48 -8.39
N SER A 436 -14.70 30.72 -9.49
CA SER A 436 -15.52 31.93 -9.66
C SER A 436 -16.78 31.95 -8.80
N LYS A 437 -17.24 30.78 -8.32
CA LYS A 437 -18.40 30.66 -7.43
C LYS A 437 -18.10 30.88 -5.94
N THR A 438 -16.87 31.23 -5.59
CA THR A 438 -16.52 31.67 -4.22
C THR A 438 -17.02 33.10 -4.01
N VAL A 439 -18.33 33.31 -4.11
CA VAL A 439 -18.98 34.55 -3.72
C VAL A 439 -18.97 34.59 -2.21
N ILE A 440 -18.18 35.53 -1.69
CA ILE A 440 -18.12 35.92 -0.29
C ILE A 440 -19.55 36.21 0.18
N SER A 441 -20.11 35.33 1.00
CA SER A 441 -21.26 35.67 1.84
C SER A 441 -20.70 36.26 3.14
N PHE A 442 -20.79 37.59 3.27
CA PHE A 442 -20.61 38.30 4.53
C PHE A 442 -21.79 38.06 5.47
#